data_AF-A0A6B3I283-F1
#
_entry.id   AF-A0A6B3I283-F1
#
_cell.length_a   1.000
_cell.length_b   1.000
_cell.length_c   1.000
_cell.angle_alpha   90.00
_cell.angle_beta   90.00
_cell.angle_gamma   90.00
#
_symmetry.space_group_name_H-M   'P 1'
#
loop_
_entity.id
_entity.type
_entity.pdbx_description
1 polymer ?
#
loop_
_entity_poly.entity_id
_entity_poly.type
_entity_poly.pdbx_seq_one_letter_code
_entity_poly.pdbx_strand_id
1 'polypeptide(L)'
;LLSRRDGWDPQEHATGLVGRTTGPAPAAAPITVPAADTPDDTPPGNPLTSFGPRWANVRRAVRTGPDELILEAELPEPYRGDLGRYGVHPALLDT
;
A
#
# COMPACT_ATOMS: atom_id res chain seq x y z
N LEU A 1 2.27 2.84 18.82
CA LEU A 1 3.05 1.58 18.81
C LEU A 1 4.42 1.85 19.41
N LEU A 2 4.81 1.14 20.48
CA LEU A 2 6.12 1.30 21.13
C LEU A 2 7.06 0.19 20.64
N SER A 3 8.25 0.55 20.17
CA SER A 3 9.31 -0.41 19.79
C SER A 3 10.31 -0.57 20.95
N ARG A 4 10.80 -1.78 21.20
CA ARG A 4 11.87 -2.07 22.17
C ARG A 4 13.03 -2.74 21.44
N ARG A 5 14.22 -2.15 21.52
CA ARG A 5 15.52 -2.78 21.23
C ARG A 5 16.38 -2.61 22.48
N ASP A 6 17.16 -3.63 22.84
CA ASP A 6 17.96 -3.61 24.06
C ASP A 6 18.91 -2.40 24.09
N GLY A 7 18.88 -1.64 25.19
CA GLY A 7 19.74 -0.47 25.40
C GLY A 7 19.18 0.88 24.91
N TRP A 8 17.91 0.95 24.50
CA TRP A 8 17.30 2.22 24.07
C TRP A 8 16.02 2.56 24.85
N ASP A 9 15.85 3.85 25.17
CA ASP A 9 14.63 4.34 25.81
C ASP A 9 13.42 4.15 24.88
N PRO A 10 12.26 3.73 25.39
CA PRO A 10 11.06 3.59 24.57
C PRO A 10 10.70 4.93 23.90
N GLN A 11 10.50 4.90 22.58
CA GLN A 11 10.07 6.06 21.81
C GLN A 11 8.65 5.84 21.26
N GLU A 12 7.78 6.85 21.41
CA GLU A 12 6.48 6.88 20.74
C GLU A 12 6.65 7.37 19.30
N HIS A 13 6.24 6.55 18.33
CA HIS A 13 6.31 6.88 16.91
C HIS A 13 4.96 7.28 16.30
N ALA A 14 3.86 6.78 16.86
CA ALA A 14 2.50 7.07 16.42
C ALA A 14 1.49 6.71 17.52
N THR A 15 0.46 7.55 17.65
CA THR A 15 -0.70 7.37 18.53
C THR A 15 -2.00 7.67 17.76
N GLY A 16 -3.10 7.03 18.14
CA GLY A 16 -4.39 7.19 17.45
C GLY A 16 -5.51 6.35 18.09
N LEU A 17 -6.74 6.61 17.68
CA LEU A 17 -7.94 5.89 18.11
C LEU A 17 -8.45 4.98 16.99
N VAL A 18 -8.99 3.82 17.35
CA VAL A 18 -9.60 2.87 16.41
C VAL A 18 -10.97 2.46 16.95
N GLY A 19 -11.98 2.45 16.09
CA GLY A 19 -13.33 1.96 16.38
C GLY A 19 -13.73 0.86 15.40
N ARG A 20 -14.61 -0.04 15.83
CA ARG A 20 -15.23 -1.05 14.95
C ARG A 20 -16.64 -0.61 14.62
N THR A 21 -17.01 -0.70 13.35
CA THR A 21 -18.39 -0.54 12.89
C THR A 21 -19.02 -1.91 12.69
N THR A 22 -20.33 -2.03 12.93
CA THR A 22 -21.09 -3.29 12.84
C THR A 22 -22.01 -3.35 11.62
N GLY A 23 -22.08 -2.27 10.83
CA GLY A 23 -22.80 -2.23 9.56
C GLY A 23 -21.92 -2.67 8.38
N PRO A 24 -22.53 -3.13 7.27
CA PRO A 24 -21.77 -3.38 6.05
C PRO A 24 -21.06 -2.10 5.61
N ALA A 25 -19.83 -2.25 5.11
CA ALA A 25 -19.16 -1.14 4.44
C ALA A 25 -20.03 -0.69 3.25
N PRO A 26 -20.15 0.63 3.00
CA PRO A 26 -20.77 1.09 1.77
C PRO A 26 -20.02 0.48 0.58
N ALA A 27 -20.75 0.10 -0.47
CA ALA A 27 -20.13 -0.37 -1.69
C ALA A 27 -19.16 0.70 -2.20
N ALA A 28 -17.92 0.31 -2.48
CA ALA A 28 -16.98 1.20 -3.15
C ALA A 28 -17.55 1.59 -4.51
N ALA A 29 -17.48 2.88 -4.85
CA ALA A 29 -17.80 3.31 -6.19
C ALA A 29 -16.83 2.63 -7.17
N PRO A 30 -17.33 2.10 -8.30
CA PRO A 30 -16.45 1.51 -9.29
C PRO A 30 -15.49 2.58 -9.82
N ILE A 31 -14.21 2.24 -9.91
CA ILE A 31 -13.20 3.08 -10.52
C ILE A 31 -13.04 2.62 -11.97
N THR A 32 -13.14 3.54 -12.93
CA THR A 32 -12.82 3.27 -14.33
C THR A 32 -11.32 3.44 -14.53
N VAL A 33 -10.60 2.34 -14.71
CA VAL A 33 -9.18 2.40 -15.08
C VAL A 33 -9.10 2.67 -16.58
N PRO A 34 -8.46 3.76 -17.04
CA PRO A 34 -8.30 3.99 -18.46
C PRO A 34 -7.51 2.84 -19.10
N ALA A 35 -7.90 2.46 -20.31
CA ALA A 35 -7.02 1.73 -21.20
C ALA A 35 -5.96 2.73 -21.72
N ALA A 36 -5.05 3.18 -20.88
CA ALA A 36 -3.93 3.97 -21.37
C ALA A 36 -3.09 3.09 -22.31
N ASP A 37 -2.89 3.55 -23.55
CA ASP A 37 -2.11 2.84 -24.58
C ASP A 37 -0.60 2.81 -24.26
N THR A 38 -0.14 3.72 -23.39
CA THR A 38 1.21 3.73 -22.82
C THR A 38 1.11 3.65 -21.30
N PRO A 39 1.59 2.56 -20.67
CA PRO A 39 1.77 2.53 -19.23
C PRO A 39 2.71 3.65 -18.80
N ASP A 40 2.48 4.24 -17.63
CA ASP A 40 3.53 5.03 -16.98
C ASP A 40 4.54 4.01 -16.42
N ASP A 41 5.50 3.61 -17.26
CA ASP A 41 6.53 2.62 -16.93
C ASP A 41 7.51 3.11 -15.85
N THR A 42 7.37 4.36 -15.41
CA THR A 42 8.07 4.86 -14.23
C THR A 42 7.23 4.51 -13.01
N PRO A 43 7.53 3.41 -12.29
CA PRO A 43 6.83 3.13 -11.05
C PRO A 43 7.00 4.33 -10.10
N PRO A 44 5.94 4.73 -9.38
CA PRO A 44 6.09 5.75 -8.35
C PRO A 44 7.14 5.27 -7.36
N GLY A 45 8.12 6.12 -7.07
CA GLY A 45 9.24 5.75 -6.23
C GLY A 45 10.28 6.84 -6.17
N ASN A 46 10.83 7.06 -4.98
CA ASN A 46 11.96 7.96 -4.80
C ASN A 46 13.26 7.17 -5.03
N PRO A 47 14.17 7.60 -5.93
CA PRO A 47 15.45 6.91 -6.15
C PRO A 47 16.36 6.87 -4.91
N LEU A 48 16.07 7.66 -3.88
CA LEU A 48 16.80 7.70 -2.61
C LEU A 48 16.33 6.62 -1.62
N THR A 49 15.27 5.88 -1.92
CA THR A 49 14.68 4.88 -1.02
C THR A 49 14.56 3.54 -1.71
N SER A 50 15.08 2.48 -1.08
CA SER A 50 14.92 1.11 -1.55
C SER A 50 14.07 0.34 -0.55
N PHE A 51 12.98 -0.23 -1.05
CA PHE A 51 12.15 -1.15 -0.26
C PHE A 51 12.56 -2.60 -0.51
N GLY A 52 12.23 -3.46 0.45
CA GLY A 52 12.44 -4.89 0.31
C GLY A 52 11.52 -5.53 -0.74
N PRO A 53 11.78 -6.79 -1.12
CA PRO A 53 11.08 -7.48 -2.22
C PRO A 53 9.55 -7.57 -2.07
N ARG A 54 8.99 -7.39 -0.85
CA ARG A 54 7.54 -7.33 -0.63
C ARG A 54 6.85 -6.12 -1.26
N TRP A 55 7.57 -5.01 -1.47
CA TRP A 55 7.08 -3.77 -2.05
C TRP A 55 7.26 -3.71 -3.58
N ALA A 56 7.80 -4.75 -4.21
CA ALA A 56 7.83 -4.90 -5.67
C ALA A 56 6.45 -5.35 -6.19
N ASN A 57 5.41 -4.61 -5.84
CA ASN A 57 4.01 -5.03 -5.93
C ASN A 57 3.18 -4.20 -6.93
N VAL A 58 3.70 -3.09 -7.47
CA VAL A 58 3.04 -2.33 -8.54
C VAL A 58 3.12 -3.13 -9.83
N ARG A 59 1.95 -3.47 -10.39
CA ARG A 59 1.82 -4.13 -11.70
C ARG A 59 1.62 -3.13 -12.81
N ARG A 60 0.86 -2.07 -12.53
CA ARG A 60 0.52 -1.03 -13.50
C ARG A 60 0.22 0.27 -12.77
N ALA A 61 0.63 1.36 -13.38
CA ALA A 61 0.31 2.71 -12.96
C ALA A 61 -0.29 3.48 -14.14
N VAL A 62 -1.41 4.17 -13.92
CA VAL A 62 -2.08 4.97 -14.95
C VAL A 62 -2.42 6.34 -14.39
N ARG A 63 -1.89 7.38 -15.04
CA ARG A 63 -2.18 8.77 -14.70
C ARG A 63 -3.50 9.20 -15.33
N THR A 64 -4.45 9.66 -14.53
CA THR A 64 -5.78 10.11 -14.99
C THR A 64 -5.93 11.63 -14.98
N GLY A 65 -4.95 12.34 -14.42
CA GLY A 65 -4.86 13.79 -14.38
C GLY A 65 -3.49 14.23 -13.86
N PRO A 66 -3.23 15.55 -13.71
CA PRO A 66 -1.95 16.04 -13.20
C PRO A 66 -1.62 15.48 -11.81
N ASP A 67 -2.64 15.33 -10.95
CA ASP A 67 -2.49 14.95 -9.54
C ASP A 67 -3.21 13.64 -9.18
N GLU A 68 -3.59 12.84 -10.18
CA GLU A 68 -4.33 11.59 -9.97
C GLU A 68 -3.63 10.41 -10.65
N LEU A 69 -3.40 9.36 -9.86
CA LEU A 69 -2.75 8.12 -10.26
C LEU A 69 -3.57 6.93 -9.77
N ILE A 70 -3.87 6.01 -10.68
CA ILE A 70 -4.47 4.71 -10.35
C ILE A 70 -3.36 3.67 -10.38
N LEU A 71 -3.24 2.90 -9.30
CA LEU A 71 -2.30 1.80 -9.17
C LEU A 71 -3.02 0.46 -9.14
N GLU A 72 -2.60 -0.45 -10.01
CA GLU A 72 -2.90 -1.87 -9.88
C GLU A 72 -1.73 -2.52 -9.14
N ALA A 73 -2.00 -3.03 -7.94
CA ALA A 73 -0.98 -3.63 -7.08
C ALA A 73 -1.35 -5.06 -6.67
N GLU A 74 -0.34 -5.93 -6.62
CA GLU A 74 -0.48 -7.30 -6.17
C GLU A 74 0.80 -7.76 -5.47
N LEU A 75 0.67 -8.49 -4.35
CA LEU A 75 1.86 -9.07 -3.72
C LEU A 75 2.60 -10.01 -4.68
N PRO A 76 3.94 -9.95 -4.70
CA PRO A 76 4.74 -10.94 -5.40
C PRO A 76 4.43 -12.36 -4.93
N GLU A 77 4.55 -13.34 -5.83
CA GLU A 77 4.19 -14.74 -5.59
C GLU A 77 4.68 -15.30 -4.23
N PRO A 78 5.96 -15.10 -3.82
CA PRO A 78 6.46 -15.63 -2.56
C PRO A 78 5.76 -15.08 -1.31
N TYR A 79 5.02 -13.97 -1.42
CA TYR A 79 4.38 -13.26 -0.31
C TYR A 79 2.86 -13.31 -0.34
N ARG A 80 2.22 -13.86 -1.39
CA ARG A 80 0.75 -13.94 -1.47
C ARG A 80 0.11 -14.70 -0.30
N GLY A 81 0.84 -15.65 0.30
CA GLY A 81 0.41 -16.36 1.51
C GLY A 81 0.21 -15.48 2.75
N ASP A 82 0.72 -14.24 2.74
CA ASP A 82 0.56 -13.28 3.85
C ASP A 82 -0.77 -12.51 3.77
N LEU A 83 -1.51 -12.53 2.64
CA LEU A 83 -2.75 -11.76 2.45
C LEU A 83 -3.79 -12.04 3.54
N GLY A 84 -3.97 -13.30 3.94
CA GLY A 84 -4.95 -13.68 4.96
C GLY A 84 -4.57 -13.27 6.39
N ARG A 85 -3.37 -12.75 6.62
CA ARG A 85 -2.88 -12.38 7.96
C ARG A 85 -3.28 -10.96 8.38
N TYR A 86 -3.69 -10.12 7.42
CA TYR A 86 -3.97 -8.71 7.64
C TYR A 86 -5.32 -8.33 7.02
N GLY A 87 -6.08 -7.47 7.69
CA GLY A 87 -7.28 -6.86 7.08
C GLY A 87 -6.93 -5.93 5.91
N VAL A 88 -5.76 -5.28 5.99
CA VAL A 88 -5.11 -4.52 4.92
C VAL A 88 -3.62 -4.85 4.98
N HIS A 89 -3.05 -5.40 3.90
CA HIS A 89 -1.65 -5.81 3.91
C HIS A 89 -0.71 -4.58 3.90
N PRO A 90 0.26 -4.47 4.84
CA PRO A 90 1.09 -3.26 4.98
C PRO A 90 1.83 -2.86 3.71
N ALA A 91 2.45 -3.83 3.02
CA ALA A 91 3.17 -3.53 1.77
C ALA A 91 2.25 -3.01 0.66
N LEU A 92 0.96 -3.37 0.64
CA LEU A 92 0.01 -2.84 -0.36
C LEU A 92 -0.54 -1.46 0.03
N LEU A 93 -0.49 -1.11 1.32
CA LEU A 93 -0.95 0.18 1.83
C LEU A 93 0.10 1.29 1.69
N ASP A 94 1.38 0.93 1.75
CA ASP A 94 2.53 1.85 1.83
C ASP A 94 3.18 2.16 0.46
N THR A 95 2.68 1.53 -0.61
CA THR A 95 3.21 1.63 -1.97
C THR A 95 2.90 2.96 -2.65
#